data_AF-A0A0B0MJ00-F1
#
_entry.id   AF-A0A0B0MJ00-F1
#
_cell.length_a   1.000
_cell.length_b   1.000
_cell.length_c   1.000
_cell.angle_alpha   90.00
_cell.angle_beta   90.00
_cell.angle_gamma   90.00
#
_symmetry.space_group_name_H-M   'P 1'
#
loop_
_entity.id
_entity.type
_entity.pdbx_description
1 polymer ?
#
loop_
_entity_poly.entity_id
_entity_poly.type
_entity_poly.pdbx_seq_one_letter_code
_entity_poly.pdbx_strand_id
1 'polypeptide(L)'
;MDCKHTQGHIVLPIFYHVDPSDVRNIGGSFKKSFDEYETTRSVDEVKRWKLAFAEVGKSEGRHIDGSISDRPETQYIKDIVVYVMQKLKHRVFLSLGEETRLNFSNHLVKGLEKVGINVFPDNETLGKGEKLLPTNVRAISASNLSILVLSKYYASSKLC
;
A
#
# COMPACT_ATOMS: atom_id res chain seq x y z
N MET A 1 -15.34 -7.75 -12.65
CA MET A 1 -14.40 -7.26 -11.61
C MET A 1 -14.25 -8.36 -10.57
N ASP A 2 -13.68 -9.49 -10.99
CA ASP A 2 -13.50 -10.68 -10.13
C ASP A 2 -12.17 -10.58 -9.36
N CYS A 3 -11.99 -9.49 -8.60
CA CYS A 3 -10.80 -9.26 -7.77
C CYS A 3 -10.95 -9.79 -6.33
N LYS A 4 -11.98 -10.59 -6.07
CA LYS A 4 -12.36 -11.00 -4.70
C LYS A 4 -11.64 -12.23 -4.16
N HIS A 5 -10.77 -12.88 -4.91
CA HIS A 5 -10.13 -14.13 -4.45
C HIS A 5 -8.62 -14.24 -4.68
N THR A 6 -7.91 -13.14 -4.93
CA THR A 6 -6.43 -13.12 -4.80
C THR A 6 -6.07 -12.59 -3.42
N GLN A 7 -5.67 -13.50 -2.52
CA GLN A 7 -5.15 -13.16 -1.19
C GLN A 7 -4.09 -12.04 -1.31
N GLY A 8 -4.43 -10.82 -0.89
CA GLY A 8 -3.49 -9.69 -0.81
C GLY A 8 -3.86 -8.42 -1.58
N HIS A 9 -4.89 -8.41 -2.44
CA HIS A 9 -5.31 -7.18 -3.12
C HIS A 9 -6.25 -6.34 -2.24
N ILE A 10 -5.84 -5.11 -1.94
CA ILE A 10 -6.62 -4.14 -1.17
C ILE A 10 -7.35 -3.23 -2.14
N VAL A 11 -8.67 -3.14 -2.00
CA VAL A 11 -9.51 -2.17 -2.70
C VAL A 11 -9.96 -1.12 -1.70
N LEU A 12 -9.67 0.16 -1.97
CA LEU A 12 -10.19 1.30 -1.19
C LEU A 12 -11.17 2.09 -2.07
N PRO A 13 -12.49 1.92 -1.88
CA PRO A 13 -13.48 2.73 -2.56
C PRO A 13 -13.42 4.20 -2.11
N ILE A 14 -13.49 5.12 -3.07
CA ILE A 14 -13.69 6.56 -2.82
C ILE A 14 -15.02 6.94 -3.45
N PHE A 15 -15.95 7.39 -2.62
CA PHE A 15 -17.28 7.87 -3.00
C PHE A 15 -17.22 9.39 -3.06
N TYR A 16 -17.02 9.94 -4.26
CA TYR A 16 -16.80 11.38 -4.47
C TYR A 16 -18.07 12.04 -5.01
N HIS A 17 -18.69 12.90 -4.20
CA HIS A 17 -20.00 13.53 -4.44
C HIS A 17 -21.12 12.51 -4.77
N VAL A 18 -21.03 11.30 -4.22
CA VAL A 18 -22.01 10.24 -4.40
C VAL A 18 -22.25 9.53 -3.09
N ASP A 19 -23.52 9.27 -2.76
CA ASP A 19 -23.86 8.49 -1.60
C ASP A 19 -23.46 7.01 -1.83
N PRO A 20 -22.72 6.36 -0.91
CA PRO A 20 -22.39 4.94 -1.02
C PRO A 20 -23.63 4.04 -1.19
N SER A 21 -24.79 4.44 -0.66
CA SER A 21 -26.07 3.74 -0.83
C SER A 21 -26.59 3.79 -2.26
N ASP A 22 -26.36 4.89 -2.99
CA ASP A 22 -26.67 5.00 -4.41
C ASP A 22 -25.76 4.09 -5.24
N VAL A 23 -24.49 3.94 -4.89
CA VAL A 23 -23.60 2.95 -5.53
C VAL A 23 -24.10 1.53 -5.24
N ARG A 24 -24.44 1.24 -3.98
CA ARG A 24 -24.86 -0.08 -3.54
C ARG A 24 -26.16 -0.54 -4.19
N ASN A 25 -27.13 0.37 -4.32
CA ASN A 25 -28.48 0.06 -4.79
C ASN A 25 -28.70 0.51 -6.24
N ILE A 26 -27.68 1.07 -6.90
CA ILE A 26 -27.76 1.63 -8.26
C ILE A 26 -28.85 2.72 -8.29
N GLY A 27 -28.79 3.61 -7.30
CA GLY A 27 -29.63 4.77 -7.14
C GLY A 27 -29.05 6.02 -7.80
N GLY A 28 -29.58 7.18 -7.43
CA GLY A 28 -29.11 8.48 -7.89
C GLY A 28 -28.83 8.58 -9.39
N SER A 29 -27.65 9.08 -9.73
CA SER A 29 -27.18 9.25 -11.11
C SER A 29 -26.89 7.92 -11.83
N PHE A 30 -26.57 6.85 -11.09
CA PHE A 30 -26.22 5.55 -11.68
C PHE A 30 -27.42 4.84 -12.28
N LYS A 31 -28.63 5.08 -11.75
CA LYS A 31 -29.86 4.42 -12.21
C LYS A 31 -30.08 4.58 -13.71
N LYS A 32 -30.02 5.82 -14.20
CA LYS A 32 -30.25 6.14 -15.62
C LYS A 32 -29.29 5.38 -16.54
N SER A 33 -28.00 5.33 -16.18
CA SER A 33 -27.00 4.61 -16.96
C SER A 33 -27.25 3.11 -16.97
N PHE A 34 -27.65 2.53 -15.85
CA PHE A 34 -27.96 1.10 -15.79
C PHE A 34 -29.24 0.72 -16.53
N ASP A 35 -30.27 1.58 -16.51
CA ASP A 35 -31.48 1.39 -17.31
C ASP A 35 -31.14 1.36 -18.83
N GLU A 36 -30.24 2.25 -19.28
CA GLU A 36 -29.74 2.24 -20.67
C GLU A 36 -28.91 0.98 -20.98
N TYR A 37 -28.06 0.53 -20.06
CA TYR A 37 -27.26 -0.69 -20.26
C TYR A 37 -28.09 -1.96 -20.33
N GLU A 38 -29.22 -2.05 -19.61
CA GLU A 38 -30.14 -3.18 -19.72
C GLU A 38 -30.74 -3.33 -21.13
N THR A 39 -30.82 -2.25 -21.90
CA THR A 39 -31.33 -2.29 -23.28
C THR A 39 -30.24 -2.53 -24.33
N THR A 40 -28.99 -2.16 -24.03
CA THR A 40 -27.90 -2.13 -25.03
C THR A 40 -26.82 -3.19 -24.82
N ARG A 41 -26.70 -3.77 -23.61
CA ARG A 41 -25.65 -4.73 -23.24
C ARG A 41 -26.22 -6.12 -22.97
N SER A 42 -25.32 -7.10 -22.90
CA SER A 42 -25.72 -8.46 -22.53
C SER A 42 -26.20 -8.52 -21.08
N VAL A 43 -27.24 -9.32 -20.82
CA VAL A 43 -27.83 -9.50 -19.49
C VAL A 43 -26.78 -9.92 -18.46
N ASP A 44 -25.86 -10.81 -18.84
CA ASP A 44 -24.81 -11.32 -17.95
C ASP A 44 -23.74 -10.26 -17.61
N GLU A 45 -23.44 -9.36 -18.53
CA GLU A 45 -22.51 -8.24 -18.28
C GLU A 45 -23.10 -7.26 -17.29
N VAL A 46 -24.34 -6.83 -17.52
CA VAL A 46 -25.04 -5.90 -16.62
C VAL A 46 -25.19 -6.54 -15.24
N LYS A 47 -25.60 -7.81 -15.15
CA LYS A 47 -25.73 -8.54 -13.88
C LYS A 47 -24.42 -8.57 -13.10
N ARG A 48 -23.28 -8.83 -13.77
CA ARG A 48 -21.96 -8.81 -13.13
C ARG A 48 -21.59 -7.42 -12.62
N TRP A 49 -21.89 -6.35 -13.36
CA TRP A 49 -21.65 -4.99 -12.90
C TRP A 49 -22.52 -4.63 -11.71
N LYS A 50 -23.81 -4.98 -11.72
CA LYS A 50 -24.72 -4.73 -10.60
C LYS A 50 -24.21 -5.38 -9.30
N LEU A 51 -23.72 -6.62 -9.40
CA LEU A 51 -23.12 -7.32 -8.26
C LEU A 51 -21.85 -6.61 -7.76
N ALA A 52 -20.96 -6.20 -8.67
CA ALA A 52 -19.74 -5.49 -8.31
C ALA A 52 -20.03 -4.14 -7.63
N PHE A 53 -21.01 -3.37 -8.14
CA PHE A 53 -21.45 -2.11 -7.54
C PHE A 53 -22.04 -2.32 -6.13
N ALA A 54 -22.92 -3.31 -5.98
CA ALA A 54 -23.50 -3.68 -4.68
C ALA A 54 -22.43 -4.10 -3.67
N GLU A 55 -21.37 -4.75 -4.14
CA GLU A 55 -20.26 -5.20 -3.31
C GLU A 55 -19.32 -4.06 -2.90
N VAL A 56 -18.98 -3.17 -3.82
CA VAL A 56 -18.17 -1.96 -3.55
C VAL A 56 -18.93 -1.01 -2.62
N GLY A 57 -20.22 -0.77 -2.86
CA GLY A 57 -21.05 0.09 -2.02
C GLY A 57 -21.29 -0.43 -0.60
N LYS A 58 -21.02 -1.71 -0.33
CA LYS A 58 -21.01 -2.30 1.03
C LYS A 58 -19.65 -2.20 1.72
N SER A 59 -18.58 -1.92 0.99
CA SER A 59 -17.22 -1.94 1.51
C SER A 59 -16.92 -0.65 2.27
N GLU A 60 -16.02 -0.73 3.26
CA GLU A 60 -15.53 0.47 3.95
C GLU A 60 -14.68 1.32 2.98
N GLY A 61 -15.09 2.56 2.75
CA GLY A 61 -14.44 3.49 1.83
C GLY A 61 -14.25 4.88 2.40
N ARG A 62 -13.93 5.84 1.53
CA ARG A 62 -13.89 7.27 1.86
C ARG A 62 -15.04 7.96 1.17
N HIS A 63 -15.95 8.55 1.93
CA HIS A 63 -17.02 9.38 1.39
C HIS A 63 -16.57 10.84 1.44
N ILE A 64 -16.59 11.51 0.30
CA ILE A 64 -16.28 12.92 0.11
C ILE A 64 -17.56 13.55 -0.39
N ASP A 65 -18.29 14.18 0.51
CA ASP A 65 -19.60 14.79 0.21
C ASP A 65 -19.40 16.09 -0.57
N GLY A 66 -18.42 16.90 -0.16
CA GLY A 66 -18.08 18.17 -0.82
C GLY A 66 -19.03 19.32 -0.51
N SER A 67 -19.94 19.16 0.44
CA SER A 67 -20.75 20.25 0.97
C SER A 67 -19.89 21.27 1.73
N ILE A 68 -20.43 22.47 1.96
CA ILE A 68 -19.77 23.52 2.75
C ILE A 68 -19.48 23.06 4.19
N SER A 69 -20.27 22.12 4.71
CA SER A 69 -20.07 21.48 6.01
C SER A 69 -19.03 20.35 6.01
N ASP A 70 -18.63 19.87 4.84
CA ASP A 70 -17.59 18.85 4.72
C ASP A 70 -16.19 19.46 4.91
N ARG A 71 -15.21 18.61 5.22
CA ARG A 71 -13.81 19.04 5.26
C ARG A 71 -13.28 19.28 3.84
N PRO A 72 -12.26 20.13 3.68
CA PRO A 72 -11.64 20.36 2.38
C PRO A 72 -11.10 19.06 1.75
N GLU A 73 -11.25 18.91 0.44
CA GLU A 73 -10.72 17.76 -0.33
C GLU A 73 -9.23 17.51 -0.09
N THR A 74 -8.46 18.58 0.12
CA THR A 74 -7.03 18.49 0.42
C THR A 74 -6.73 17.66 1.67
N GLN A 75 -7.63 17.62 2.65
CA GLN A 75 -7.49 16.76 3.83
C GLN A 75 -7.79 15.29 3.50
N TYR A 76 -8.81 15.02 2.67
CA TYR A 76 -9.07 13.67 2.17
C TYR A 76 -7.88 13.12 1.38
N ILE A 77 -7.31 13.92 0.48
CA ILE A 77 -6.16 13.52 -0.33
C ILE A 77 -4.97 13.19 0.58
N LYS A 78 -4.68 14.01 1.59
CA LYS A 78 -3.60 13.74 2.56
C LYS A 78 -3.80 12.39 3.25
N ASP A 79 -5.00 12.13 3.76
CA ASP A 79 -5.30 10.88 4.46
C ASP A 79 -5.25 9.66 3.53
N ILE A 80 -5.71 9.80 2.28
CA ILE A 80 -5.64 8.74 1.27
C ILE A 80 -4.17 8.42 0.96
N VAL A 81 -3.34 9.44 0.73
CA VAL A 81 -1.90 9.25 0.50
C VAL A 81 -1.25 8.54 1.68
N VAL A 82 -1.51 8.98 2.91
CA VAL A 82 -0.98 8.33 4.12
C VAL A 82 -1.46 6.88 4.22
N TYR A 83 -2.74 6.59 3.99
CA TYR A 83 -3.29 5.23 3.99
C TYR A 83 -2.61 4.35 2.94
N VAL A 84 -2.48 4.85 1.70
CA VAL A 84 -1.83 4.12 0.61
C VAL A 84 -0.38 3.83 0.94
N MET A 85 0.38 4.81 1.43
CA MET A 85 1.76 4.61 1.88
C MET A 85 1.86 3.56 3.01
N GLN A 86 0.95 3.61 3.98
CA GLN A 86 0.90 2.62 5.06
C GLN A 86 0.51 1.23 4.60
N LYS A 87 -0.35 1.08 3.58
CA LYS A 87 -0.75 -0.22 3.03
C LYS A 87 0.29 -0.80 2.08
N LEU A 88 1.01 0.05 1.36
CA LEU A 88 2.10 -0.34 0.48
C LEU A 88 3.39 -0.75 1.22
N LYS A 89 3.39 -0.73 2.58
CA LYS A 89 4.52 -1.04 3.49
C LYS A 89 5.74 -1.52 2.73
N HIS A 90 6.60 -0.58 2.34
CA HIS A 90 7.88 -0.97 1.79
C HIS A 90 8.67 -1.62 2.91
N ARG A 91 8.85 -2.93 2.81
CA ARG A 91 9.78 -3.67 3.65
C ARG A 91 11.11 -3.50 2.96
N VAL A 92 11.98 -2.69 3.56
CA VAL A 92 13.28 -2.36 3.00
C VAL A 92 14.34 -3.12 3.76
N PHE A 93 15.10 -3.95 3.05
CA PHE A 93 16.31 -4.55 3.57
C PHE A 93 17.47 -3.59 3.38
N LEU A 94 18.21 -3.30 4.45
CA LEU A 94 19.37 -2.40 4.41
C LEU A 94 20.65 -3.18 4.73
N SER A 95 21.51 -3.34 3.72
CA SER A 95 22.82 -3.97 3.89
C SER A 95 23.86 -2.93 4.27
N LEU A 96 24.49 -3.10 5.44
CA LEU A 96 25.43 -2.16 6.03
C LEU A 96 26.78 -2.82 6.31
N GLY A 97 27.86 -2.20 5.84
CA GLY A 97 29.21 -2.55 6.29
C GLY A 97 29.46 -2.13 7.74
N GLU A 98 30.35 -2.84 8.44
CA GLU A 98 30.67 -2.64 9.86
C GLU A 98 31.02 -1.18 10.23
N GLU A 99 31.63 -0.45 9.30
CA GLU A 99 32.17 0.90 9.52
C GLU A 99 31.14 2.03 9.36
N THR A 100 30.03 1.82 8.63
CA THR A 100 29.00 2.85 8.42
C THR A 100 27.97 2.93 9.55
N ARG A 101 28.05 1.99 10.52
CA ARG A 101 27.03 1.72 11.54
C ARG A 101 26.75 2.87 12.52
N LEU A 102 27.66 3.82 12.71
CA LEU A 102 27.54 4.78 13.81
C LEU A 102 26.84 6.09 13.43
N ASN A 103 27.03 6.63 12.22
CA ASN A 103 26.52 7.95 11.84
C ASN A 103 25.58 7.93 10.62
N PHE A 104 26.11 7.64 9.43
CA PHE A 104 25.34 7.67 8.18
C PHE A 104 24.15 6.71 8.21
N SER A 105 24.38 5.46 8.63
CA SER A 105 23.34 4.42 8.63
C SER A 105 22.21 4.73 9.61
N ASN A 106 22.52 5.27 10.79
CA ASN A 106 21.51 5.69 11.76
C ASN A 106 20.64 6.84 11.23
N HIS A 107 21.26 7.82 10.55
CA HIS A 107 20.51 8.90 9.90
C HIS A 107 19.65 8.39 8.74
N LEU A 108 20.16 7.44 7.96
CA LEU A 108 19.42 6.82 6.86
C LEU A 108 18.21 6.05 7.36
N VAL A 109 18.37 5.19 8.39
CA VAL A 109 17.25 4.46 9.01
C VAL A 109 16.20 5.44 9.55
N LYS A 110 16.61 6.43 10.35
CA LYS A 110 15.69 7.45 10.89
C LYS A 110 14.97 8.25 9.79
N GLY A 111 15.68 8.56 8.70
CA GLY A 111 15.10 9.27 7.56
C GLY A 111 14.03 8.47 6.84
N LEU A 112 14.29 7.16 6.63
CA LEU A 112 13.35 6.23 6.01
C LEU A 112 12.13 5.99 6.92
N GLU A 113 12.33 5.80 8.22
CA GLU A 113 11.23 5.67 9.18
C GLU A 113 10.35 6.92 9.25
N LYS A 114 10.96 8.12 9.17
CA LYS A 114 10.23 9.40 9.17
C LYS A 114 9.28 9.54 7.97
N VAL A 115 9.58 8.91 6.84
CA VAL A 115 8.70 8.90 5.66
C VAL A 115 7.79 7.66 5.60
N GLY A 116 7.73 6.88 6.68
CA GLY A 116 6.82 5.74 6.83
C GLY A 116 7.30 4.43 6.20
N ILE A 117 8.60 4.30 5.94
CA ILE A 117 9.21 3.08 5.39
C ILE A 117 9.70 2.20 6.54
N ASN A 118 9.29 0.93 6.54
CA ASN A 118 9.74 -0.05 7.52
C ASN A 118 11.09 -0.63 7.09
N VAL A 119 12.15 -0.33 7.83
CA VAL A 119 13.51 -0.78 7.54
C VAL A 119 13.87 -1.96 8.45
N PHE A 120 14.41 -3.03 7.86
CA PHE A 120 15.04 -4.14 8.58
C PHE A 120 16.55 -4.03 8.39
N PRO A 121 17.30 -3.46 9.35
CA PRO A 121 18.75 -3.46 9.27
C PRO A 121 19.27 -4.89 9.41
N ASP A 122 20.33 -5.24 8.67
CA ASP A 122 21.06 -6.49 8.87
C ASP A 122 21.68 -6.50 10.29
N ASN A 123 21.16 -7.38 11.13
CA ASN A 123 20.76 -7.20 12.53
C ASN A 123 21.83 -6.72 13.54
N GLU A 124 21.33 -6.20 14.67
CA GLU A 124 22.09 -5.97 15.91
C GLU A 124 22.59 -7.30 16.52
N THR A 125 23.77 -7.25 17.15
CA THR A 125 24.33 -8.22 18.12
C THR A 125 24.51 -9.68 17.66
N LEU A 126 25.73 -10.05 17.25
CA LEU A 126 26.47 -11.26 17.66
C LEU A 126 27.77 -11.35 16.83
N GLY A 127 28.86 -11.77 17.48
CA GLY A 127 30.20 -11.69 16.95
C GLY A 127 30.48 -12.60 15.74
N LYS A 128 31.47 -12.16 14.94
CA LYS A 128 32.31 -12.95 14.03
C LYS A 128 31.60 -13.99 13.13
N GLY A 129 31.45 -13.62 11.85
CA GLY A 129 31.88 -14.47 10.75
C GLY A 129 31.10 -15.76 10.49
N GLU A 130 29.78 -15.69 10.42
CA GLU A 130 28.96 -16.79 9.86
C GLU A 130 28.14 -16.32 8.66
N LYS A 131 27.99 -17.23 7.68
CA LYS A 131 27.19 -17.08 6.46
C LYS A 131 25.85 -16.41 6.76
N LEU A 132 25.33 -15.63 5.80
CA LEU A 132 23.99 -15.02 5.79
C LEU A 132 23.00 -15.87 6.60
N LEU A 133 22.66 -15.38 7.80
CA LEU A 133 21.75 -16.08 8.71
C LEU A 133 20.43 -16.35 7.95
N PRO A 134 19.70 -17.46 8.19
CA PRO A 134 18.39 -17.70 7.57
C PRO A 134 17.41 -16.52 7.74
N THR A 135 17.61 -15.71 8.78
CA THR A 135 16.88 -14.46 9.04
C THR A 135 17.10 -13.37 7.99
N ASN A 136 18.32 -13.25 7.43
CA ASN A 136 18.63 -12.26 6.40
C ASN A 136 18.04 -12.66 5.05
N VAL A 137 18.10 -13.94 4.70
CA VAL A 137 17.41 -14.47 3.52
C VAL A 137 15.90 -14.24 3.64
N ARG A 138 15.31 -14.49 4.82
CA ARG A 138 13.89 -14.20 5.08
C ARG A 138 13.57 -12.71 5.02
N ALA A 139 14.45 -11.84 5.53
CA ALA A 139 14.27 -10.40 5.47
C ALA A 139 14.33 -9.87 4.03
N ILE A 140 15.28 -10.34 3.22
CA ILE A 140 15.40 -10.01 1.79
C ILE A 140 14.18 -10.52 1.02
N SER A 141 13.80 -11.80 1.18
CA SER A 141 12.63 -12.36 0.49
C SER A 141 11.32 -11.70 0.90
N ALA A 142 11.25 -11.16 2.11
CA ALA A 142 10.08 -10.44 2.59
C ALA A 142 10.13 -8.93 2.32
N SER A 143 11.20 -8.44 1.70
CA SER A 143 11.40 -7.04 1.33
C SER A 143 11.05 -6.80 -0.14
N ASN A 144 10.41 -5.67 -0.44
CA ASN A 144 10.09 -5.27 -1.81
C ASN A 144 11.12 -4.28 -2.41
N LEU A 145 12.10 -3.87 -1.61
CA LEU A 145 13.23 -3.04 -2.01
C LEU A 145 14.45 -3.37 -1.15
N SER A 146 15.63 -3.42 -1.75
CA SER A 146 16.92 -3.57 -1.04
C SER A 146 17.80 -2.36 -1.30
N ILE A 147 18.37 -1.78 -0.25
CA ILE A 147 19.33 -0.68 -0.33
C ILE A 147 20.70 -1.20 0.09
N LEU A 148 21.67 -1.11 -0.83
CA LEU A 148 23.05 -1.53 -0.59
C LEU A 148 23.90 -0.29 -0.31
N VAL A 149 24.53 -0.24 0.87
CA VAL A 149 25.45 0.85 1.24
C VAL A 149 26.89 0.36 1.15
N LEU A 150 27.53 0.63 0.01
CA LEU A 150 28.91 0.21 -0.26
C LEU A 150 29.91 1.27 0.22
N SER A 151 30.65 0.97 1.29
CA SER A 151 31.78 1.79 1.77
C SER A 151 33.12 1.33 1.19
N LYS A 152 34.16 2.16 1.37
CA LYS A 152 35.55 1.85 0.96
C LYS A 152 36.03 0.47 1.43
N TYR A 153 35.56 0.03 2.60
CA TYR A 153 35.96 -1.24 3.22
C TYR A 153 34.87 -2.30 3.18
N TYR A 154 33.80 -2.11 2.38
CA TYR A 154 32.67 -3.02 2.33
C TYR A 154 33.08 -4.44 1.95
N ALA A 155 33.86 -4.59 0.87
CA ALA A 155 34.33 -5.90 0.39
C ALA A 155 35.34 -6.58 1.32
N SER A 156 36.00 -5.80 2.20
CA SER A 156 36.92 -6.32 3.21
C SER A 156 36.26 -6.57 4.56
N SER A 157 34.96 -6.24 4.69
CA SER A 157 34.22 -6.44 5.94
C SER A 157 33.93 -7.93 6.14
N LYS A 158 34.07 -8.41 7.39
CA LYS A 158 33.77 -9.80 7.77
C LYS A 158 32.27 -10.14 7.72
N LEU A 159 31.45 -9.15 7.38
CA LEU A 159 29.99 -9.25 7.27
C LEU A 159 29.53 -9.36 5.80
N CYS A 160 30.45 -9.30 4.84
CA CYS A 160 30.16 -9.49 3.42
C CYS A 160 30.26 -10.97 3.01
#